data_AF-A0A2V8NZ32-F1
#
_entry.id   AF-A0A2V8NZ32-F1
#
_cell.length_a   1.000
_cell.length_b   1.000
_cell.length_c   1.000
_cell.angle_alpha   90.00
_cell.angle_beta   90.00
_cell.angle_gamma   90.00
#
_symmetry.space_group_name_H-M   'P 1'
#
loop_
_entity.id
_entity.type
_entity.pdbx_description
1 polymer ?
#
loop_
_entity_poly.entity_id
_entity_poly.type
_entity_poly.pdbx_seq_one_letter_code
_entity_poly.pdbx_strand_id
1 'polypeptide(L)'
;MSLYLGVISFFVIITFAFLFVGFSKGFKYLNPHFDPCPESSSRRGTLIIIGQNLLSQTSLSSKNDMRKDANDVVFKALEDNYARYFDNIFKATGFIIIAIGWILTSDKSREFLERHNLAYWVLLAGTFLIACGHVVALGYNYISSIKLIQQLREIGYIDCRYFKHYQISYIQICGSVLSDSILFSALITILSLRGQ
;
A
#
# COMPACT_ATOMS: atom_id res chain seq x y z
N MET A 1 -14.61 34.09 -6.40
CA MET A 1 -13.81 33.70 -5.21
C MET A 1 -14.52 32.68 -4.30
N SER A 2 -15.80 32.87 -3.95
CA SER A 2 -16.57 31.95 -3.07
C SER A 2 -16.75 30.51 -3.61
N LEU A 3 -16.96 30.34 -4.92
CA LEU A 3 -17.16 29.01 -5.53
C LEU A 3 -15.89 28.13 -5.56
N TYR A 4 -14.71 28.74 -5.70
CA TYR A 4 -13.43 28.02 -5.78
C TYR A 4 -13.00 27.42 -4.43
N LEU A 5 -13.19 28.18 -3.34
CA LEU A 5 -12.99 27.69 -1.97
C LEU A 5 -13.95 26.56 -1.63
N GLY A 6 -15.19 26.63 -2.13
CA GLY A 6 -16.19 25.56 -2.00
C GLY A 6 -15.78 24.28 -2.72
N VAL A 7 -15.27 24.37 -3.96
CA VAL A 7 -14.80 23.21 -4.73
C VAL A 7 -13.57 22.59 -4.08
N ILE A 8 -12.55 23.38 -3.70
CA ILE A 8 -11.34 22.87 -3.04
C ILE A 8 -11.71 22.19 -1.71
N SER A 9 -12.56 22.82 -0.90
CA SER A 9 -13.00 22.24 0.38
C SER A 9 -13.82 20.97 0.15
N PHE A 10 -14.72 20.96 -0.83
CA PHE A 10 -15.53 19.79 -1.17
C PHE A 10 -14.68 18.63 -1.69
N PHE A 11 -13.63 18.90 -2.48
CA PHE A 11 -12.68 17.88 -2.94
C PHE A 11 -11.85 17.34 -1.79
N VAL A 12 -11.29 18.20 -0.94
CA VAL A 12 -10.55 17.77 0.27
C VAL A 12 -11.45 16.94 1.18
N ILE A 13 -12.71 17.38 1.40
CA ILE A 13 -13.69 16.68 2.23
C ILE A 13 -14.14 15.36 1.60
N ILE A 14 -14.32 15.28 0.28
CA ILE A 14 -14.68 14.04 -0.42
C ILE A 14 -13.52 13.06 -0.42
N THR A 15 -12.30 13.51 -0.69
CA THR A 15 -11.12 12.64 -0.61
C THR A 15 -10.94 12.15 0.83
N PHE A 16 -11.09 13.02 1.83
CA PHE A 16 -11.12 12.62 3.24
C PHE A 16 -12.29 11.71 3.58
N ALA A 17 -13.48 11.91 3.01
CA ALA A 17 -14.66 11.10 3.31
C ALA A 17 -14.60 9.73 2.63
N PHE A 18 -14.08 9.62 1.40
CA PHE A 18 -13.83 8.33 0.75
C PHE A 18 -12.70 7.57 1.44
N LEU A 19 -11.64 8.28 1.85
CA LEU A 19 -10.64 7.74 2.76
C LEU A 19 -11.32 7.28 4.05
N PHE A 20 -12.10 8.09 4.74
CA PHE A 20 -12.67 7.71 6.05
C PHE A 20 -13.75 6.62 5.96
N VAL A 21 -14.62 6.63 4.94
CA VAL A 21 -15.74 5.68 4.78
C VAL A 21 -15.27 4.36 4.16
N GLY A 22 -14.40 4.40 3.16
CA GLY A 22 -13.77 3.19 2.60
C GLY A 22 -12.89 2.49 3.64
N PHE A 23 -12.19 3.27 4.46
CA PHE A 23 -11.28 2.76 5.48
C PHE A 23 -12.02 2.31 6.75
N SER A 24 -13.09 2.98 7.20
CA SER A 24 -13.88 2.55 8.37
C SER A 24 -14.68 1.27 8.13
N LYS A 25 -15.17 1.04 6.90
CA LYS A 25 -15.84 -0.23 6.55
C LYS A 25 -14.86 -1.40 6.39
N GLY A 26 -13.64 -1.14 5.90
CA GLY A 26 -12.54 -2.11 5.99
C GLY A 26 -12.12 -2.42 7.44
N PHE A 27 -12.16 -1.41 8.32
CA PHE A 27 -11.71 -1.48 9.71
C PHE A 27 -12.46 -2.52 10.55
N LYS A 28 -13.78 -2.68 10.34
CA LYS A 28 -14.59 -3.63 11.11
C LYS A 28 -14.29 -5.10 10.80
N TYR A 29 -13.61 -5.38 9.69
CA TYR A 29 -13.23 -6.73 9.27
C TYR A 29 -11.72 -7.00 9.37
N LEU A 30 -10.90 -6.01 9.70
CA LEU A 30 -9.42 -6.08 9.61
C LEU A 30 -8.68 -5.93 10.94
N ASN A 31 -9.40 -5.89 12.07
CA ASN A 31 -8.79 -5.98 13.39
C ASN A 31 -9.21 -7.30 14.09
N PRO A 32 -8.76 -8.48 13.62
CA PRO A 32 -8.57 -9.56 14.56
C PRO A 32 -7.39 -9.14 15.44
N HIS A 33 -7.53 -9.27 16.75
CA HIS A 33 -6.41 -9.19 17.69
C HIS A 33 -5.14 -9.74 17.05
N PHE A 34 -4.17 -8.85 16.77
CA PHE A 34 -2.85 -9.26 16.30
C PHE A 34 -2.16 -9.87 17.52
N ASP A 35 -2.46 -11.14 17.78
CA ASP A 35 -1.91 -11.84 18.92
C ASP A 35 -0.37 -11.80 18.83
N PRO A 36 0.31 -11.51 19.96
CA PRO A 36 1.75 -11.63 20.01
C PRO A 36 2.12 -13.06 19.57
N CYS A 37 3.15 -13.16 18.73
CA CYS A 37 3.61 -14.42 18.15
C CYS A 37 3.60 -15.50 19.25
N PRO A 38 2.89 -16.63 19.07
CA PRO A 38 2.91 -17.68 20.08
C PRO A 38 4.36 -18.11 20.27
N GLU A 39 4.84 -17.99 21.50
CA GLU A 39 6.18 -18.37 21.90
C GLU A 39 6.39 -19.83 21.52
N SER A 40 7.34 -20.09 20.62
CA SER A 40 7.60 -21.44 20.13
C SER A 40 8.07 -22.31 21.29
N SER A 41 7.18 -23.14 21.86
CA SER A 41 7.53 -24.19 22.81
C SER A 41 8.25 -25.32 22.07
N SER A 42 9.49 -25.03 21.73
CA SER A 42 10.48 -26.01 21.35
C SER A 42 10.74 -26.94 22.55
N ARG A 43 10.85 -28.24 22.26
CA ARG A 43 11.26 -29.37 23.12
C ARG A 43 10.16 -30.03 23.97
N ARG A 44 9.59 -31.12 23.42
CA ARG A 44 9.42 -32.42 24.11
C ARG A 44 8.84 -33.45 23.14
N GLY A 45 9.72 -34.25 22.56
CA GLY A 45 9.33 -35.34 21.66
C GLY A 45 10.56 -36.06 21.10
N THR A 46 11.55 -36.32 21.94
CA THR A 46 12.72 -37.13 21.60
C THR A 46 12.67 -38.38 22.46
N LEU A 47 12.87 -39.54 21.84
CA LEU A 47 12.53 -40.90 22.28
C LEU A 47 11.04 -41.20 22.18
N ILE A 48 10.57 -41.75 21.06
CA ILE A 48 10.33 -43.19 20.77
C ILE A 48 10.10 -43.19 19.24
N ILE A 49 10.94 -43.76 18.38
CA ILE A 49 10.78 -45.09 17.76
C ILE A 49 11.96 -45.20 16.77
N ILE A 50 12.96 -46.04 17.08
CA ILE A 50 14.04 -46.37 16.15
C ILE A 50 13.68 -47.72 15.54
N GLY A 51 13.11 -47.74 14.34
CA GLY A 51 12.75 -48.99 13.66
C GLY A 51 11.91 -48.86 12.38
N GLN A 52 11.15 -47.76 12.21
CA GLN A 52 10.40 -47.45 10.98
C GLN A 52 11.06 -46.33 10.14
N ASN A 53 12.35 -46.08 10.37
CA ASN A 53 12.98 -44.77 10.23
C ASN A 53 13.52 -44.36 8.86
N LEU A 54 13.44 -45.17 7.79
CA LEU A 54 14.01 -44.76 6.49
C LEU A 54 12.95 -44.21 5.53
N LEU A 55 11.80 -44.88 5.39
CA LEU A 55 10.67 -44.37 4.59
C LEU A 55 9.96 -43.19 5.27
N SER A 56 9.94 -43.17 6.60
CA SER A 56 9.46 -42.01 7.36
C SER A 56 10.44 -40.84 7.29
N GLN A 57 11.75 -41.07 7.23
CA GLN A 57 12.73 -39.99 7.02
C GLN A 57 12.71 -39.44 5.60
N THR A 58 12.56 -40.26 4.56
CA THR A 58 12.43 -39.76 3.19
C THR A 58 11.13 -38.98 2.99
N SER A 59 10.02 -39.43 3.59
CA SER A 59 8.75 -38.68 3.55
C SER A 59 8.76 -37.43 4.43
N LEU A 60 9.43 -37.43 5.58
CA LEU A 60 9.66 -36.22 6.38
C LEU A 60 10.58 -35.23 5.68
N SER A 61 11.67 -35.70 5.07
CA SER A 61 12.60 -34.86 4.30
C SER A 61 11.86 -34.21 3.14
N SER A 62 11.16 -35.00 2.31
CA SER A 62 10.35 -34.49 1.20
C SER A 62 9.26 -33.51 1.65
N LYS A 63 8.60 -33.78 2.79
CA LYS A 63 7.60 -32.86 3.37
C LYS A 63 8.21 -31.55 3.87
N ASN A 64 9.41 -31.60 4.45
CA ASN A 64 10.13 -30.41 4.89
C ASN A 64 10.63 -29.58 3.71
N ASP A 65 11.12 -30.23 2.65
CA ASP A 65 11.55 -29.57 1.42
C ASP A 65 10.37 -28.85 0.75
N MET A 66 9.21 -29.50 0.63
CA MET A 66 8.00 -28.86 0.09
C MET A 66 7.52 -27.68 0.95
N ARG A 67 7.59 -27.77 2.29
CA ARG A 67 7.23 -26.67 3.19
C ARG A 67 8.19 -25.49 3.06
N LYS A 68 9.49 -25.77 2.91
CA LYS A 68 10.51 -24.76 2.66
C LYS A 68 10.26 -24.05 1.33
N ASP A 69 10.06 -24.79 0.24
CA ASP A 69 9.83 -24.22 -1.08
C ASP A 69 8.55 -23.35 -1.10
N ALA A 70 7.47 -23.83 -0.50
CA ALA A 70 6.24 -23.05 -0.36
C ALA A 70 6.45 -21.77 0.47
N ASN A 71 7.19 -21.87 1.57
CA ASN A 71 7.53 -20.72 2.39
C ASN A 71 8.38 -19.70 1.62
N ASP A 72 9.40 -20.14 0.89
CA ASP A 72 10.30 -19.28 0.13
C ASP A 72 9.54 -18.53 -0.98
N VAL A 73 8.58 -19.18 -1.64
CA VAL A 73 7.71 -18.55 -2.65
C VAL A 73 6.83 -17.47 -2.03
N VAL A 74 6.15 -17.75 -0.90
CA VAL A 74 5.27 -16.78 -0.24
C VAL A 74 6.08 -15.63 0.36
N PHE A 75 7.26 -15.92 0.92
CA PHE A 75 8.15 -14.90 1.47
C PHE A 75 8.64 -13.96 0.39
N LYS A 76 9.08 -14.49 -0.76
CA LYS A 76 9.45 -13.67 -1.92
C LYS A 76 8.28 -12.80 -2.41
N ALA A 77 7.06 -13.34 -2.44
CA ALA A 77 5.88 -12.56 -2.80
C ALA A 77 5.60 -11.41 -1.80
N LEU A 78 5.91 -11.61 -0.51
CA LEU A 78 5.80 -10.56 0.51
C LEU A 78 6.86 -9.46 0.30
N GLU A 79 8.11 -9.83 0.02
CA GLU A 79 9.16 -8.88 -0.33
C GLU A 79 8.82 -8.08 -1.59
N ASP A 80 8.35 -8.76 -2.64
CA ASP A 80 7.90 -8.12 -3.89
C ASP A 80 6.74 -7.15 -3.65
N ASN A 81 5.77 -7.53 -2.81
CA ASN A 81 4.64 -6.67 -2.44
C ASN A 81 5.12 -5.42 -1.66
N TYR A 82 6.08 -5.58 -0.77
CA TYR A 82 6.69 -4.47 -0.03
C TYR A 82 7.46 -3.54 -0.97
N ALA A 83 8.25 -4.07 -1.90
CA ALA A 83 8.95 -3.29 -2.90
C ALA A 83 7.99 -2.51 -3.82
N ARG A 84 6.91 -3.17 -4.29
CA ARG A 84 5.86 -2.51 -5.09
C ARG A 84 5.16 -1.38 -4.34
N TYR A 85 4.96 -1.53 -3.03
CA TYR A 85 4.39 -0.47 -2.20
C TYR A 85 5.26 0.80 -2.24
N PHE A 86 6.57 0.68 -2.00
CA PHE A 86 7.47 1.84 -2.07
C PHE A 86 7.61 2.39 -3.49
N ASP A 87 7.73 1.53 -4.49
CA ASP A 87 7.79 1.94 -5.90
C ASP A 87 6.56 2.77 -6.30
N ASN A 88 5.36 2.35 -5.88
CA ASN A 88 4.13 3.10 -6.13
C ASN A 88 4.13 4.48 -5.45
N ILE A 89 4.64 4.58 -4.21
CA ILE A 89 4.76 5.86 -3.49
C ILE A 89 5.72 6.77 -4.25
N PHE A 90 6.95 6.32 -4.50
CA PHE A 90 7.95 7.15 -5.17
C PHE A 90 7.53 7.57 -6.57
N LYS A 91 6.86 6.70 -7.34
CA LYS A 91 6.31 7.04 -8.65
C LYS A 91 5.20 8.09 -8.56
N ALA A 92 4.27 7.95 -7.62
CA ALA A 92 3.19 8.91 -7.43
C ALA A 92 3.74 10.28 -6.99
N THR A 93 4.54 10.30 -5.92
CA THR A 93 5.20 11.51 -5.42
C THR A 93 6.04 12.18 -6.51
N GLY A 94 6.87 11.41 -7.23
CA GLY A 94 7.71 11.92 -8.31
C GLY A 94 6.90 12.50 -9.47
N PHE A 95 5.84 11.83 -9.90
CA PHE A 95 4.94 12.33 -10.92
C PHE A 95 4.31 13.68 -10.53
N ILE A 96 3.82 13.81 -9.28
CA ILE A 96 3.18 15.04 -8.81
C ILE A 96 4.21 16.19 -8.75
N ILE A 97 5.41 15.95 -8.24
CA ILE A 97 6.48 16.97 -8.18
C ILE A 97 6.83 17.46 -9.59
N ILE A 98 6.97 16.55 -10.56
CA ILE A 98 7.22 16.90 -11.96
C ILE A 98 6.06 17.72 -12.54
N ALA A 99 4.81 17.32 -12.29
CA ALA A 99 3.64 18.04 -12.76
C ALA A 99 3.56 19.47 -12.19
N ILE A 100 3.82 19.62 -10.89
CA ILE A 100 3.90 20.93 -10.22
C ILE A 100 5.01 21.78 -10.85
N GLY A 101 6.22 21.23 -10.97
CA GLY A 101 7.36 21.93 -11.56
C GLY A 101 7.08 22.38 -13.00
N TRP A 102 6.44 21.51 -13.79
CA TRP A 102 6.06 21.82 -15.17
C TRP A 102 5.09 23.01 -15.27
N ILE A 103 4.02 23.00 -14.47
CA ILE A 103 3.02 24.07 -14.47
C ILE A 103 3.61 25.40 -13.95
N LEU A 104 4.46 25.34 -12.92
CA LEU A 104 5.08 26.54 -12.34
C LEU A 104 6.09 27.20 -13.28
N THR A 105 6.84 26.41 -14.06
CA THR A 105 7.95 26.92 -14.90
C THR A 105 7.54 27.26 -16.33
N SER A 106 6.47 26.66 -16.86
CA SER A 106 6.10 26.82 -18.27
C SER A 106 4.99 27.85 -18.47
N ASP A 107 5.34 29.05 -18.91
CA ASP A 107 4.38 30.11 -19.31
C ASP A 107 3.39 29.61 -20.36
N LYS A 108 3.87 28.84 -21.34
CA LYS A 108 3.02 28.25 -22.39
C LYS A 108 1.96 27.31 -21.81
N SER A 109 2.29 26.56 -20.77
CA SER A 109 1.33 25.66 -20.12
C SER A 109 0.24 26.44 -19.40
N ARG A 110 0.61 27.52 -18.71
CA ARG A 110 -0.33 28.42 -18.02
C ARG A 110 -1.25 29.11 -19.01
N GLU A 111 -0.69 29.71 -20.06
CA GLU A 111 -1.47 30.39 -21.11
C GLU A 111 -2.41 29.41 -21.84
N PHE A 112 -1.94 28.19 -22.16
CA PHE A 112 -2.78 27.16 -22.78
C PHE A 112 -3.94 26.77 -21.86
N LEU A 113 -3.65 26.55 -20.58
CA LEU A 113 -4.68 26.24 -19.60
C LEU A 113 -5.67 27.41 -19.53
N GLU A 114 -5.24 28.66 -19.32
CA GLU A 114 -6.06 29.89 -19.32
C GLU A 114 -6.98 29.98 -20.54
N ARG A 115 -6.46 29.74 -21.73
CA ARG A 115 -7.23 29.84 -22.98
C ARG A 115 -8.24 28.70 -23.17
N HIS A 116 -7.96 27.50 -22.65
CA HIS A 116 -8.76 26.30 -22.92
C HIS A 116 -9.36 25.68 -21.65
N ASN A 117 -10.60 26.07 -21.33
CA ASN A 117 -11.33 25.53 -20.17
C ASN A 117 -11.49 24.00 -20.18
N LEU A 118 -11.62 23.38 -21.35
CA LEU A 118 -11.69 21.92 -21.45
C LEU A 118 -10.37 21.26 -20.98
N ALA A 119 -9.23 21.80 -21.37
CA ALA A 119 -7.92 21.27 -20.96
C ALA A 119 -7.74 21.33 -19.44
N TYR A 120 -8.21 22.42 -18.80
CA TYR A 120 -8.22 22.54 -17.35
C TYR A 120 -9.09 21.48 -16.67
N TRP A 121 -10.34 21.29 -17.12
CA TRP A 121 -11.23 20.29 -16.52
C TRP A 121 -10.70 18.85 -16.72
N VAL A 122 -10.11 18.56 -17.87
CA VAL A 122 -9.46 17.28 -18.14
C VAL A 122 -8.27 17.06 -17.20
N LEU A 123 -7.43 18.09 -17.00
CA LEU A 123 -6.28 18.00 -16.11
C LEU A 123 -6.71 17.82 -14.64
N LEU A 124 -7.75 18.53 -14.21
CA LEU A 124 -8.31 18.41 -12.86
C LEU A 124 -8.91 17.02 -12.63
N ALA A 125 -9.74 16.53 -13.57
CA ALA A 125 -10.33 15.21 -13.50
C ALA A 125 -9.27 14.10 -13.55
N GLY A 126 -8.26 14.24 -14.40
CA GLY A 126 -7.13 13.31 -14.49
C GLY A 126 -6.34 13.24 -13.19
N THR A 127 -6.04 14.40 -12.58
CA THR A 127 -5.35 14.48 -11.27
C THR A 127 -6.17 13.78 -10.18
N PHE A 128 -7.48 13.99 -10.16
CA PHE A 128 -8.38 13.32 -9.22
C PHE A 128 -8.40 11.80 -9.40
N LEU A 129 -8.51 11.32 -10.64
CA LEU A 129 -8.51 9.88 -10.94
C LEU A 129 -7.19 9.22 -10.51
N ILE A 130 -6.06 9.88 -10.74
CA ILE A 130 -4.74 9.39 -10.30
C ILE A 130 -4.67 9.32 -8.77
N ALA A 131 -5.16 10.35 -8.06
CA ALA A 131 -5.19 10.36 -6.60
C ALA A 131 -6.04 9.20 -6.04
N CYS A 132 -7.26 9.00 -6.59
CA CYS A 132 -8.12 7.88 -6.19
C CYS A 132 -7.48 6.52 -6.49
N GLY A 133 -6.91 6.35 -7.69
CA GLY A 133 -6.23 5.11 -8.08
C GLY A 133 -5.04 4.80 -7.17
N HIS A 134 -4.29 5.82 -6.77
CA HIS A 134 -3.16 5.68 -5.85
C HIS A 134 -3.61 5.18 -4.47
N VAL A 135 -4.65 5.78 -3.89
CA VAL A 135 -5.22 5.35 -2.60
C VAL A 135 -5.69 3.89 -2.66
N VAL A 136 -6.38 3.50 -3.74
CA VAL A 136 -6.82 2.11 -3.95
C VAL A 136 -5.63 1.16 -4.03
N ALA A 137 -4.57 1.53 -4.75
CA ALA A 137 -3.36 0.73 -4.88
C ALA A 137 -2.65 0.53 -3.53
N LEU A 138 -2.57 1.57 -2.69
CA LEU A 138 -2.04 1.47 -1.33
C LEU A 138 -2.86 0.49 -0.48
N GLY A 139 -4.20 0.59 -0.53
CA GLY A 139 -5.10 -0.33 0.18
C GLY A 139 -4.95 -1.78 -0.30
N TYR A 140 -4.79 -2.00 -1.61
CA TYR A 140 -4.56 -3.33 -2.16
C TYR A 140 -3.24 -3.94 -1.68
N ASN A 141 -2.15 -3.18 -1.66
CA ASN A 141 -0.85 -3.64 -1.17
C ASN A 141 -0.91 -4.00 0.32
N TYR A 142 -1.65 -3.25 1.13
CA TYR A 142 -1.88 -3.54 2.54
C TYR A 142 -2.60 -4.88 2.75
N ILE A 143 -3.74 -5.06 2.08
CA ILE A 143 -4.54 -6.30 2.18
C ILE A 143 -3.70 -7.49 1.72
N SER A 144 -2.94 -7.33 0.63
CA SER A 144 -2.05 -8.37 0.11
C SER A 144 -0.93 -8.72 1.11
N SER A 145 -0.33 -7.72 1.77
CA SER A 145 0.67 -7.94 2.82
C SER A 145 0.11 -8.78 3.98
N ILE A 146 -1.11 -8.48 4.45
CA ILE A 146 -1.76 -9.25 5.52
C ILE A 146 -2.00 -10.70 5.11
N LYS A 147 -2.52 -10.92 3.89
CA LYS A 147 -2.79 -12.27 3.37
C LYS A 147 -1.52 -13.11 3.26
N LEU A 148 -0.43 -12.52 2.76
CA LEU A 148 0.86 -13.20 2.63
C LEU A 148 1.47 -13.54 4.00
N ILE A 149 1.33 -12.64 4.97
CA ILE A 149 1.76 -12.91 6.36
C ILE A 149 0.95 -14.04 6.98
N GLN A 150 -0.36 -14.08 6.74
CA GLN A 150 -1.19 -15.18 7.23
C GLN A 150 -0.76 -16.52 6.62
N GLN A 151 -0.49 -16.57 5.32
CA GLN A 151 0.02 -17.76 4.65
C GLN A 151 1.39 -18.21 5.20
N LEU A 152 2.31 -17.28 5.47
CA LEU A 152 3.60 -17.61 6.10
C LEU A 152 3.44 -18.19 7.50
N ARG A 153 2.49 -17.65 8.29
CA ARG A 153 2.18 -18.17 9.63
C ARG A 153 1.59 -19.58 9.57
N GLU A 154 0.71 -19.85 8.62
CA GLU A 154 0.11 -21.18 8.42
C GLU A 154 1.17 -22.22 8.02
N ILE A 155 2.17 -21.84 7.23
CA ILE A 155 3.28 -22.72 6.86
C ILE A 155 4.20 -22.98 8.05
N GLY A 156 4.46 -21.98 8.90
CA GLY A 156 5.18 -22.11 10.16
C GLY A 156 6.63 -22.60 10.02
N TYR A 157 7.29 -22.27 8.91
CA TYR A 157 8.68 -22.66 8.63
C TYR A 157 9.70 -21.63 9.17
N ILE A 158 9.38 -20.33 9.09
CA ILE A 158 10.24 -19.21 9.57
C ILE A 158 9.60 -18.52 10.80
N ASP A 159 10.43 -18.09 11.76
CA ASP A 159 9.98 -17.27 12.91
C ASP A 159 9.38 -15.95 12.40
N CYS A 160 8.21 -15.60 12.96
CA CYS A 160 7.47 -14.38 12.69
C CYS A 160 8.28 -13.08 12.76
N ARG A 161 9.38 -13.07 13.53
CA ARG A 161 10.28 -11.91 13.61
C ARG A 161 10.96 -11.57 12.27
N TYR A 162 11.26 -12.55 11.43
CA TYR A 162 11.96 -12.32 10.16
C TYR A 162 11.11 -11.58 9.14
N PHE A 163 9.84 -11.95 8.98
CA PHE A 163 8.97 -11.36 7.95
C PHE A 163 8.17 -10.14 8.45
N LYS A 164 8.19 -9.83 9.74
CA LYS A 164 7.49 -8.66 10.31
C LYS A 164 7.99 -7.33 9.75
N HIS A 165 9.25 -7.24 9.32
CA HIS A 165 9.81 -6.01 8.73
C HIS A 165 9.23 -5.67 7.36
N TYR A 166 8.77 -6.67 6.62
CA TYR A 166 8.11 -6.50 5.32
C TYR A 166 6.59 -6.33 5.44
N GLN A 167 6.07 -6.29 6.67
CA GLN A 167 4.69 -5.93 6.91
C GLN A 167 4.49 -4.44 6.64
N ILE A 168 3.58 -4.13 5.71
CA ILE A 168 3.17 -2.75 5.48
C ILE A 168 2.33 -2.32 6.68
N SER A 169 2.87 -1.36 7.44
CA SER A 169 2.23 -0.82 8.63
C SER A 169 1.13 0.17 8.25
N TYR A 170 0.06 0.18 9.05
CA TYR A 170 -0.99 1.19 8.95
C TYR A 170 -0.43 2.61 9.05
N ILE A 171 0.56 2.83 9.93
CA ILE A 171 1.19 4.14 10.12
C ILE A 171 1.92 4.57 8.83
N GLN A 172 2.54 3.64 8.10
CA GLN A 172 3.21 3.94 6.83
C GLN A 172 2.20 4.36 5.76
N ILE A 173 1.06 3.68 5.68
CA ILE A 173 -0.02 4.03 4.74
C ILE A 173 -0.58 5.41 5.07
N CYS A 174 -0.91 5.68 6.33
CA CYS A 174 -1.41 6.99 6.75
C CYS A 174 -0.38 8.09 6.46
N GLY A 175 0.90 7.85 6.76
CA GLY A 175 1.97 8.78 6.44
C GLY A 175 2.05 9.11 4.95
N SER A 176 1.98 8.08 4.10
CA SER A 176 2.04 8.22 2.64
C SER A 176 0.82 8.97 2.09
N VAL A 177 -0.38 8.59 2.53
CA VAL A 177 -1.62 9.27 2.13
C VAL A 177 -1.60 10.73 2.56
N LEU A 178 -1.11 11.05 3.76
CA LEU A 178 -0.99 12.43 4.23
C LEU A 178 0.02 13.23 3.40
N SER A 179 1.21 12.68 3.14
CA SER A 179 2.22 13.39 2.34
C SER A 179 1.76 13.63 0.90
N ASP A 180 1.17 12.63 0.26
CA ASP A 180 0.68 12.78 -1.12
C ASP A 180 -0.55 13.70 -1.19
N SER A 181 -1.41 13.70 -0.15
CA SER A 181 -2.54 14.62 -0.07
C SER A 181 -2.08 16.09 -0.07
N ILE A 182 -0.97 16.41 0.59
CA ILE A 182 -0.39 17.76 0.58
C ILE A 182 0.05 18.13 -0.84
N LEU A 183 0.72 17.22 -1.54
CA LEU A 183 1.19 17.46 -2.91
C LEU A 183 0.05 17.60 -3.91
N PHE A 184 -0.96 16.74 -3.85
CA PHE A 184 -2.16 16.88 -4.68
C PHE A 184 -2.91 18.19 -4.38
N SER A 185 -3.00 18.59 -3.10
CA SER A 185 -3.62 19.86 -2.72
C SER A 185 -2.84 21.06 -3.27
N ALA A 186 -1.50 21.01 -3.23
CA ALA A 186 -0.65 22.03 -3.83
C ALA A 186 -0.86 22.13 -5.34
N LEU A 187 -0.89 20.99 -6.05
CA LEU A 187 -1.15 20.95 -7.48
C LEU A 187 -2.54 21.53 -7.84
N ILE A 188 -3.59 21.14 -7.11
CA ILE A 188 -4.94 21.67 -7.32
C ILE A 188 -4.99 23.17 -7.03
N THR A 189 -4.28 23.65 -6.00
CA THR A 189 -4.21 25.07 -5.66
C THR A 189 -3.55 25.85 -6.77
N ILE A 190 -2.41 25.38 -7.30
CA ILE A 190 -1.72 26.00 -8.45
C ILE A 190 -2.63 26.06 -9.66
N LEU A 191 -3.35 24.98 -9.97
CA LEU A 191 -4.33 24.94 -11.05
C LEU A 191 -5.50 25.93 -10.82
N SER A 192 -5.90 26.14 -9.57
CA SER A 192 -7.00 27.03 -9.21
C SER A 192 -6.62 28.51 -9.21
N LEU A 193 -5.32 28.83 -9.08
CA LEU A 193 -4.79 30.20 -9.17
C LEU A 193 -4.77 30.76 -10.60
N ARG A 194 -5.13 29.95 -11.61
CA ARG A 194 -5.27 30.26 -13.06
C ARG A 194 -6.32 31.34 -13.40
N GLY A 195 -6.64 32.26 -12.50
CA GLY A 195 -7.72 33.23 -12.70
C GLY A 195 -7.53 34.55 -11.98
N GLN A 196 -6.32 34.85 -11.52
CA GLN A 196 -5.89 36.17 -11.03
C GLN A 196 -4.78 36.68 -11.92
#